data_AF-A0A534LRV0-F1
#
_entry.id   AF-A0A534LRV0-F1
#
_cell.length_a   1.000
_cell.length_b   1.000
_cell.length_c   1.000
_cell.angle_alpha   90.00
_cell.angle_beta   90.00
_cell.angle_gamma   90.00
#
_symmetry.space_group_name_H-M   'P 1'
#
loop_
_entity.id
_entity.type
_entity.pdbx_description
1 polymer ?
#
loop_
_entity_poly.entity_id
_entity_poly.type
_entity_poly.pdbx_seq_one_letter_code
_entity_poly.pdbx_strand_id
1 'polypeptide(L)'
;MAEDRNRMIDRTESGLALLILAALLLWIPVIEIGGLFVGAIAVILIILGAEAFGWRHQMLVWASVLLFILAQIAGFVLVGSFASSVRSAPSAGAAAADQILSALDGLIRGLLVLVVIASISEALIAFDLSDLAGRVLLVGAVVVQSLVSVILLLFVFGPLIHQAVADAFASGSFNAGPIADASARIQGLSAYNLLNSIPALMFAAAFYRTYKHIRQTVKPSFPRSWTMPQAPSPPSP
;
A
#
# COMPACT_ATOMS: atom_id res chain seq x y z
N MET A 1 -19.19 -25.30 13.01
CA MET A 1 -18.36 -25.81 11.89
C MET A 1 -18.66 -25.11 10.56
N ALA A 2 -19.80 -25.35 9.90
CA ALA A 2 -20.11 -24.71 8.60
C ALA A 2 -20.46 -23.21 8.75
N GLU A 3 -21.18 -22.85 9.82
CA GLU A 3 -21.53 -21.46 10.14
C GLU A 3 -20.30 -20.62 10.51
N ASP A 4 -19.37 -21.19 11.27
CA ASP A 4 -18.08 -20.55 11.59
C ASP A 4 -17.24 -20.30 10.34
N ARG A 5 -17.18 -21.28 9.43
CA ARG A 5 -16.46 -21.15 8.15
C ARG A 5 -17.08 -20.06 7.27
N ASN A 6 -18.40 -20.01 7.15
CA ASN A 6 -19.07 -18.95 6.39
C ASN A 6 -18.80 -17.56 6.98
N ARG A 7 -18.81 -17.43 8.31
CA ARG A 7 -18.47 -16.18 8.99
C ARG A 7 -17.03 -15.74 8.75
N MET A 8 -16.09 -16.67 8.70
CA MET A 8 -14.69 -16.40 8.36
C MET A 8 -14.54 -15.93 6.89
N ILE A 9 -15.25 -16.56 5.96
CA ILE A 9 -15.28 -16.14 4.54
C ILE A 9 -15.87 -14.72 4.40
N ASP A 10 -16.96 -14.41 5.10
CA ASP A 10 -17.58 -13.08 5.10
C ASP A 10 -16.64 -11.99 5.62
N ARG A 11 -15.80 -12.31 6.63
CA ARG A 11 -14.78 -11.40 7.15
C ARG A 11 -13.70 -11.13 6.11
N THR A 12 -13.14 -12.14 5.46
CA THR A 12 -12.14 -11.93 4.40
C THR A 12 -12.72 -11.17 3.21
N GLU A 13 -13.98 -11.45 2.83
CA GLU A 13 -14.69 -10.72 1.78
C GLU A 13 -14.83 -9.23 2.12
N SER A 14 -15.29 -8.93 3.35
CA SER A 14 -15.41 -7.56 3.85
C SER A 14 -14.05 -6.87 3.95
N GLY A 15 -13.02 -7.61 4.37
CA GLY A 15 -11.64 -7.12 4.43
C GLY A 15 -11.09 -6.77 3.05
N LEU A 16 -11.32 -7.59 2.02
CA LEU A 16 -10.94 -7.26 0.65
C LEU A 16 -11.67 -6.02 0.12
N ALA A 17 -12.96 -5.86 0.44
CA ALA A 17 -13.72 -4.67 0.08
C ALA A 17 -13.14 -3.40 0.73
N LEU A 18 -12.75 -3.49 2.01
CA LEU A 18 -12.08 -2.40 2.70
C LEU A 18 -10.67 -2.15 2.17
N LEU A 19 -9.92 -3.17 1.71
CA LEU A 19 -8.62 -2.97 1.06
C LEU A 19 -8.75 -2.22 -0.26
N ILE A 20 -9.78 -2.52 -1.06
CA ILE A 20 -10.09 -1.75 -2.28
C ILE A 20 -10.32 -0.28 -1.91
N LEU A 21 -11.15 -0.04 -0.89
CA LEU A 21 -11.42 1.32 -0.42
C LEU A 21 -10.13 1.98 0.10
N ALA A 22 -9.34 1.30 0.91
CA ALA A 22 -8.08 1.81 1.44
C ALA A 22 -7.12 2.19 0.30
N ALA A 23 -6.91 1.30 -0.69
CA ALA A 23 -6.06 1.58 -1.85
C ALA A 23 -6.52 2.82 -2.63
N LEU A 24 -7.84 3.00 -2.78
CA LEU A 24 -8.43 4.16 -3.45
C LEU A 24 -8.35 5.46 -2.63
N LEU A 25 -8.22 5.38 -1.30
CA LEU A 25 -8.10 6.54 -0.43
C LEU A 25 -6.64 6.94 -0.18
N LEU A 26 -5.72 5.97 -0.14
CA LEU A 26 -4.30 6.16 0.22
C LEU A 26 -3.53 7.09 -0.73
N TRP A 27 -3.92 7.19 -2.00
CA TRP A 27 -3.25 8.09 -2.95
C TRP A 27 -3.71 9.55 -2.85
N ILE A 28 -4.81 9.83 -2.11
CA ILE A 28 -5.35 11.19 -1.97
C ILE A 28 -4.77 11.83 -0.70
N PRO A 29 -3.88 12.83 -0.81
CA PRO A 29 -3.11 13.35 0.34
C PRO A 29 -3.96 13.88 1.49
N VAL A 30 -5.17 14.39 1.19
CA VAL A 30 -6.08 14.97 2.20
C VAL A 30 -6.69 13.90 3.11
N ILE A 31 -6.78 12.65 2.65
CA ILE A 31 -7.47 11.55 3.34
C ILE A 31 -6.58 10.30 3.52
N GLU A 32 -5.28 10.43 3.28
CA GLU A 32 -4.28 9.36 3.41
C GLU A 32 -4.32 8.69 4.79
N ILE A 33 -4.48 9.49 5.85
CA ILE A 33 -4.66 9.02 7.23
C ILE A 33 -5.91 8.13 7.35
N GLY A 34 -7.02 8.53 6.70
CA GLY A 34 -8.25 7.74 6.66
C GLY A 34 -8.05 6.41 5.93
N GLY A 35 -7.28 6.40 4.85
CA GLY A 35 -6.90 5.19 4.12
C GLY A 35 -6.12 4.19 5.00
N LEU A 36 -5.21 4.67 5.84
CA LEU A 36 -4.47 3.84 6.81
C LEU A 36 -5.39 3.17 7.85
N PHE A 37 -6.34 3.91 8.42
CA PHE A 37 -7.30 3.33 9.36
C PHE A 37 -8.20 2.29 8.70
N VAL A 38 -8.72 2.58 7.51
CA VAL A 38 -9.54 1.63 6.75
C VAL A 38 -8.73 0.38 6.39
N GLY A 39 -7.48 0.55 5.96
CA GLY A 39 -6.57 -0.55 5.66
C GLY A 39 -6.25 -1.42 6.89
N ALA A 40 -6.04 -0.81 8.05
CA ALA A 40 -5.83 -1.55 9.30
C ALA A 40 -7.05 -2.43 9.65
N ILE A 41 -8.26 -1.89 9.54
CA ILE A 41 -9.50 -2.66 9.77
C ILE A 41 -9.61 -3.78 8.73
N ALA A 42 -9.31 -3.48 7.46
CA ALA A 42 -9.34 -4.44 6.37
C ALA A 42 -8.44 -5.65 6.65
N VAL A 43 -7.20 -5.40 7.07
CA VAL A 43 -6.21 -6.44 7.40
C VAL A 43 -6.66 -7.26 8.61
N ILE A 44 -7.21 -6.63 9.65
CA ILE A 44 -7.75 -7.35 10.82
C ILE A 44 -8.83 -8.35 10.39
N LEU A 45 -9.75 -7.93 9.53
CA LEU A 45 -10.80 -8.81 9.02
C LEU A 45 -10.24 -9.98 8.21
N ILE A 46 -9.20 -9.74 7.40
CA ILE A 46 -8.55 -10.80 6.61
C ILE A 46 -7.82 -11.78 7.51
N ILE A 47 -7.10 -11.32 8.53
CA ILE A 47 -6.45 -12.20 9.53
C ILE A 47 -7.50 -13.09 10.20
N LEU A 48 -8.62 -12.51 10.64
CA LEU A 48 -9.70 -13.24 11.31
C LEU A 48 -10.43 -14.24 10.39
N GLY A 49 -10.31 -14.10 9.07
CA GLY A 49 -10.89 -15.02 8.09
C GLY A 49 -9.90 -15.96 7.41
N ALA A 50 -8.59 -15.75 7.61
CA ALA A 50 -7.53 -16.46 6.87
C ALA A 50 -7.55 -17.98 7.07
N GLU A 51 -7.94 -18.45 8.25
CA GLU A 51 -8.03 -19.88 8.59
C GLU A 51 -9.00 -20.66 7.67
N ALA A 52 -10.04 -19.99 7.14
CA ALA A 52 -11.02 -20.64 6.27
C ALA A 52 -10.49 -21.01 4.87
N PHE A 53 -9.36 -20.43 4.46
CA PHE A 53 -8.77 -20.62 3.13
C PHE A 53 -7.52 -21.51 3.14
N GLY A 54 -7.17 -22.07 4.30
CA GLY A 54 -6.09 -23.03 4.46
C GLY A 54 -4.74 -22.43 4.85
N TRP A 55 -3.83 -23.33 5.23
CA TRP A 55 -2.53 -22.99 5.83
C TRP A 55 -1.67 -22.07 4.95
N ARG A 56 -1.67 -22.26 3.63
CA ARG A 56 -0.84 -21.47 2.72
C ARG A 56 -1.25 -20.00 2.71
N HIS A 57 -2.55 -19.71 2.61
CA HIS A 57 -3.07 -18.35 2.65
C HIS A 57 -2.79 -17.70 4.01
N GLN A 58 -3.03 -18.43 5.11
CA GLN A 58 -2.74 -17.95 6.45
C GLN A 58 -1.27 -17.55 6.63
N MET A 59 -0.32 -18.35 6.14
CA MET A 59 1.10 -18.03 6.20
C MET A 59 1.44 -16.76 5.40
N LEU A 60 0.85 -16.57 4.21
CA LEU A 60 1.07 -15.36 3.40
C LEU A 60 0.48 -14.11 4.05
N VAL A 61 -0.71 -14.20 4.66
CA VAL A 61 -1.32 -13.08 5.39
C VAL A 61 -0.43 -12.68 6.58
N TRP A 62 0.05 -13.64 7.37
CA TRP A 62 0.97 -13.36 8.47
C TRP A 62 2.32 -12.78 7.99
N ALA A 63 2.89 -13.34 6.92
CA ALA A 63 4.11 -12.81 6.32
C ALA A 63 3.92 -11.37 5.84
N SER A 64 2.79 -11.07 5.20
CA SER A 64 2.43 -9.70 4.80
C SER A 64 2.38 -8.76 6.00
N VAL A 65 1.64 -9.13 7.04
CA VAL A 65 1.46 -8.29 8.23
C VAL A 65 2.80 -8.01 8.90
N LEU A 66 3.63 -9.04 9.07
CA LEU A 66 4.96 -8.90 9.66
C LEU A 66 5.84 -7.99 8.81
N LEU A 67 5.85 -8.19 7.49
CA LEU A 67 6.66 -7.42 6.55
C LEU A 67 6.22 -5.95 6.50
N PHE A 68 4.91 -5.68 6.57
CA PHE A 68 4.36 -4.33 6.69
C PHE A 68 4.77 -3.65 8.00
N ILE A 69 4.63 -4.32 9.15
CA ILE A 69 5.04 -3.77 10.45
C ILE A 69 6.54 -3.46 10.47
N LEU A 70 7.38 -4.37 9.97
CA LEU A 70 8.82 -4.16 9.87
C LEU A 70 9.16 -2.97 8.96
N ALA A 71 8.44 -2.81 7.84
CA ALA A 71 8.61 -1.66 6.96
C ALA A 71 8.27 -0.34 7.66
N GLN A 72 7.18 -0.30 8.44
CA GLN A 72 6.80 0.90 9.19
C GLN A 72 7.85 1.25 10.26
N ILE A 73 8.30 0.27 11.04
CA ILE A 73 9.36 0.47 12.05
C ILE A 73 10.64 0.98 11.39
N ALA A 74 11.08 0.35 10.29
CA ALA A 74 12.24 0.79 9.53
C ALA A 74 12.06 2.20 8.96
N GLY A 75 10.86 2.57 8.52
CA GLY A 75 10.51 3.93 8.10
C GLY A 75 10.68 4.96 9.21
N PHE A 76 10.16 4.68 10.41
CA PHE A 76 10.34 5.56 11.57
C PHE A 76 11.81 5.73 11.94
N VAL A 77 12.59 4.65 11.93
CA VAL A 77 14.04 4.69 12.19
C VAL A 77 14.76 5.51 11.14
N LEU A 78 14.41 5.35 9.86
CA LEU A 78 15.02 6.07 8.75
C LEU A 78 14.76 7.59 8.83
N VAL A 79 13.51 7.98 9.07
CA VAL A 79 13.14 9.40 9.26
C VAL A 79 13.80 9.97 10.52
N GLY A 80 13.84 9.19 11.61
CA GLY A 80 14.53 9.59 12.84
C GLY A 80 16.03 9.81 12.63
N SER A 81 16.68 8.94 11.86
CA SER A 81 18.10 9.06 11.49
C SER A 81 18.37 10.30 10.64
N PHE A 82 17.52 10.58 9.65
CA PHE A 82 17.61 11.80 8.85
C PHE A 82 17.45 13.06 9.73
N ALA A 83 16.41 13.11 10.56
CA ALA A 83 16.17 14.25 11.46
C ALA A 83 17.34 14.45 12.45
N SER A 84 17.93 13.37 12.95
CA SER A 84 19.14 13.41 13.77
C SER A 84 20.32 14.02 13.01
N SER A 85 20.51 13.60 11.75
CA SER A 85 21.59 14.08 10.87
C SER A 85 21.45 15.57 10.55
N VAL A 86 20.23 16.06 10.36
CA VAL A 86 19.95 17.50 10.15
C VAL A 86 20.19 18.30 11.44
N ARG A 87 19.79 17.78 12.61
CA ARG A 87 20.00 18.47 13.90
C ARG A 87 21.47 18.53 14.32
N SER A 88 22.27 17.54 13.94
CA SER A 88 23.70 17.49 14.23
C SER A 88 24.56 18.21 13.18
N ALA A 89 23.95 18.66 12.08
CA ALA A 89 24.66 19.41 11.05
C ALA A 89 25.13 20.79 11.58
N PRO A 90 26.28 21.29 11.13
CA PRO A 90 26.70 22.66 11.41
C PRO A 90 25.65 23.69 10.99
N SER A 91 25.62 24.85 11.66
CA SER A 91 24.61 25.89 11.41
C SER A 91 24.81 26.66 10.09
N ALA A 92 25.99 26.56 9.47
CA ALA A 92 26.32 27.25 8.23
C ALA A 92 27.51 26.60 7.49
N GLY A 93 27.62 26.92 6.20
CA GLY A 93 28.74 26.53 5.35
C GLY A 93 28.53 25.22 4.57
N ALA A 94 29.45 24.95 3.64
CA ALA A 94 29.36 23.82 2.71
C ALA A 94 29.29 22.45 3.42
N ALA A 95 30.00 22.28 4.53
CA ALA A 95 29.97 21.05 5.32
C ALA A 95 28.57 20.71 5.86
N ALA A 96 27.74 21.71 6.17
CA ALA A 96 26.36 21.50 6.58
C ALA A 96 25.50 21.00 5.42
N ALA A 97 25.63 21.62 4.26
CA ALA A 97 24.93 21.22 3.05
C ALA A 97 25.29 19.78 2.66
N ASP A 98 26.57 19.43 2.62
CA ASP A 98 27.04 18.09 2.24
C ASP A 98 26.49 17.00 3.18
N GLN A 99 26.48 17.26 4.49
CA GLN A 99 25.93 16.32 5.47
C GLN A 99 24.41 16.12 5.28
N ILE A 100 23.67 17.22 5.06
CA ILE A 100 22.22 17.15 4.84
C ILE A 100 21.89 16.45 3.52
N LEU A 101 22.62 16.74 2.45
CA LEU A 101 22.43 16.10 1.14
C LEU A 101 22.75 14.59 1.20
N SER A 102 23.84 14.21 1.86
CA SER A 102 24.18 12.80 2.08
C SER A 102 23.09 12.05 2.88
N ALA A 103 22.57 12.69 3.93
CA ALA A 103 21.46 12.13 4.72
C ALA A 103 20.17 12.03 3.89
N LEU A 104 19.88 13.03 3.05
CA LEU A 104 18.75 13.06 2.14
C LEU A 104 18.83 11.92 1.12
N ASP A 105 20.01 11.68 0.53
CA ASP A 105 20.23 10.56 -0.38
C ASP A 105 20.03 9.20 0.31
N GLY A 106 20.48 9.09 1.56
CA GLY A 106 20.22 7.92 2.40
C GLY A 106 18.72 7.71 2.62
N LEU A 107 18.00 8.80 2.95
CA LEU A 107 16.54 8.78 3.14
C LEU A 107 15.81 8.37 1.86
N ILE A 108 16.14 8.98 0.72
CA ILE A 108 15.50 8.68 -0.57
C ILE A 108 15.70 7.20 -0.94
N ARG A 109 16.94 6.70 -0.85
CA ARG A 109 17.23 5.29 -1.14
C ARG A 109 16.52 4.35 -0.17
N GLY A 110 16.50 4.67 1.11
CA GLY A 110 15.79 3.88 2.11
C GLY A 110 14.28 3.86 1.87
N LEU A 111 13.66 5.00 1.56
CA LEU A 111 12.23 5.10 1.24
C LEU A 111 11.87 4.27 0.02
N LEU A 112 12.71 4.25 -1.02
CA LEU A 112 12.48 3.39 -2.18
C LEU A 112 12.40 1.92 -1.80
N VAL A 113 13.34 1.43 -0.99
CA VAL A 113 13.32 0.04 -0.50
C VAL A 113 12.06 -0.24 0.30
N LEU A 114 11.67 0.68 1.19
CA LEU A 114 10.48 0.53 2.02
C LEU A 114 9.18 0.51 1.21
N VAL A 115 9.06 1.33 0.17
CA VAL A 115 7.90 1.32 -0.72
C VAL A 115 7.77 -0.01 -1.46
N VAL A 116 8.88 -0.58 -1.93
CA VAL A 116 8.87 -1.91 -2.57
C VAL A 116 8.41 -2.97 -1.56
N ILE A 117 8.98 -2.99 -0.36
CA ILE A 117 8.59 -3.91 0.72
C ILE A 117 7.10 -3.76 1.05
N ALA A 118 6.60 -2.53 1.24
CA ALA A 118 5.18 -2.27 1.51
C ALA A 118 4.28 -2.79 0.38
N SER A 119 4.62 -2.53 -0.88
CA SER A 119 3.84 -3.02 -2.02
C SER A 119 3.83 -4.55 -2.13
N ILE A 120 4.95 -5.21 -1.79
CA ILE A 120 5.02 -6.67 -1.72
C ILE A 120 4.10 -7.18 -0.61
N SER A 121 4.07 -6.54 0.56
CA SER A 121 3.16 -6.93 1.64
C SER A 121 1.70 -6.92 1.16
N GLU A 122 1.26 -5.82 0.53
CA GLU A 122 -0.09 -5.71 -0.02
C GLU A 122 -0.41 -6.81 -1.04
N ALA A 123 0.54 -7.13 -1.92
CA ALA A 123 0.39 -8.21 -2.88
C ALA A 123 0.20 -9.57 -2.21
N LEU A 124 0.97 -9.87 -1.16
CA LEU A 124 0.93 -11.16 -0.46
C LEU A 124 -0.43 -11.44 0.19
N ILE A 125 -1.14 -10.41 0.65
CA ILE A 125 -2.46 -10.56 1.30
C ILE A 125 -3.45 -11.28 0.38
N ALA A 126 -3.50 -10.91 -0.90
CA ALA A 126 -4.46 -11.44 -1.86
C ALA A 126 -3.87 -12.53 -2.78
N PHE A 127 -2.56 -12.80 -2.71
CA PHE A 127 -1.87 -13.61 -3.70
C PHE A 127 -2.41 -15.04 -3.82
N ASP A 128 -2.65 -15.70 -2.68
CA ASP A 128 -3.11 -17.10 -2.68
C ASP A 128 -4.54 -17.23 -3.21
N LEU A 129 -5.39 -16.28 -2.83
CA LEU A 129 -6.81 -16.22 -3.16
C LEU A 129 -7.08 -15.78 -4.60
N SER A 130 -6.09 -15.18 -5.25
CA SER A 130 -6.23 -14.65 -6.60
C SER A 130 -6.08 -15.73 -7.65
N ASP A 131 -6.86 -15.59 -8.73
CA ASP A 131 -6.67 -16.32 -9.98
C ASP A 131 -5.38 -15.87 -10.70
N LEU A 132 -5.00 -16.56 -11.78
CA LEU A 132 -3.77 -16.25 -12.53
C LEU A 132 -3.73 -14.77 -12.97
N ALA A 133 -4.86 -14.24 -13.44
CA ALA A 133 -4.96 -12.85 -13.86
C ALA A 133 -4.82 -11.88 -12.67
N GLY A 134 -5.43 -12.18 -11.52
CA GLY A 134 -5.25 -11.41 -10.29
C GLY A 134 -3.81 -11.41 -9.80
N ARG A 135 -3.11 -12.56 -9.85
CA ARG A 135 -1.69 -12.65 -9.46
C ARG A 135 -0.78 -11.82 -10.35
N VAL A 136 -1.01 -11.86 -11.68
CA VAL A 136 -0.26 -11.01 -12.63
C VAL A 136 -0.52 -9.53 -12.35
N LEU A 137 -1.76 -9.15 -12.01
CA LEU A 137 -2.07 -7.77 -11.63
C LEU A 137 -1.37 -7.35 -10.32
N LEU A 138 -1.33 -8.21 -9.30
CA LEU A 138 -0.64 -7.89 -8.04
C LEU A 138 0.85 -7.68 -8.26
N VAL A 139 1.50 -8.58 -9.00
CA VAL A 139 2.94 -8.44 -9.34
C VAL A 139 3.16 -7.22 -10.22
N GLY A 140 2.29 -6.99 -11.20
CA GLY A 140 2.34 -5.79 -12.05
C GLY A 140 2.20 -4.51 -11.24
N ALA A 141 1.30 -4.48 -10.25
CA ALA A 141 1.09 -3.32 -9.38
C ALA A 141 2.34 -3.02 -8.54
N VAL A 142 3.00 -4.05 -8.00
CA VAL A 142 4.30 -3.92 -7.30
C VAL A 142 5.35 -3.30 -8.21
N VAL A 143 5.50 -3.80 -9.44
CA VAL A 143 6.48 -3.27 -10.41
C VAL A 143 6.17 -1.82 -10.77
N VAL A 144 4.91 -1.49 -11.06
CA VAL A 144 4.49 -0.13 -11.41
C VAL A 144 4.68 0.82 -10.23
N GLN A 145 4.31 0.41 -9.01
CA GLN A 145 4.53 1.19 -7.78
C GLN A 145 6.01 1.50 -7.59
N SER A 146 6.88 0.51 -7.81
CA SER A 146 8.33 0.65 -7.72
C SER A 146 8.86 1.66 -8.75
N LEU A 147 8.44 1.53 -10.01
CA LEU A 147 8.85 2.42 -11.10
C LEU A 147 8.39 3.86 -10.88
N VAL A 148 7.12 4.05 -10.51
CA VAL A 148 6.56 5.37 -10.20
C VAL A 148 7.35 6.01 -9.05
N SER A 149 7.63 5.25 -8.00
CA SER A 149 8.38 5.75 -6.84
C SER A 149 9.81 6.14 -7.19
N VAL A 150 10.50 5.35 -8.02
CA VAL A 150 11.83 5.66 -8.55
C VAL A 150 11.81 6.96 -9.36
N ILE A 151 10.85 7.10 -10.29
CA ILE A 151 10.71 8.29 -11.12
C ILE A 151 10.48 9.53 -10.25
N LEU A 152 9.51 9.46 -9.34
CA LEU A 152 9.16 10.59 -8.47
C LEU A 152 10.30 10.96 -7.53
N LEU A 153 10.89 10.01 -6.82
CA LEU A 153 11.89 10.31 -5.78
C LEU A 153 13.26 10.66 -6.37
N LEU A 154 13.73 10.00 -7.42
CA LEU A 154 15.09 10.23 -7.95
C LEU A 154 15.13 11.28 -9.07
N PHE A 155 14.09 11.40 -9.88
CA PHE A 155 14.15 12.26 -11.07
C PHE A 155 13.33 13.54 -10.92
N VAL A 156 12.32 13.55 -10.04
CA VAL A 156 11.48 14.73 -9.81
C VAL A 156 11.87 15.43 -8.51
N PHE A 157 11.68 14.76 -7.37
CA PHE A 157 11.86 15.38 -6.05
C PHE A 157 13.33 15.47 -5.64
N GLY A 158 14.12 14.44 -5.92
CA GLY A 158 15.56 14.42 -5.61
C GLY A 158 16.28 15.68 -6.09
N PRO A 159 16.27 15.99 -7.40
CA PRO A 159 16.96 17.16 -7.94
C PRO A 159 16.41 18.49 -7.39
N LEU A 160 15.08 18.61 -7.25
CA LEU A 160 14.44 19.81 -6.69
C LEU A 160 14.88 20.10 -5.26
N ILE A 161 14.91 19.07 -4.40
CA ILE A 161 15.31 19.22 -3.01
C ILE A 161 16.82 19.44 -2.90
N HIS A 162 17.63 18.73 -3.71
CA HIS A 162 19.08 18.93 -3.75
C HIS A 162 19.45 20.37 -4.09
N GLN A 163 18.81 20.93 -5.12
CA GLN A 163 19.03 22.31 -5.53
C GLN A 163 18.59 23.29 -4.43
N ALA A 164 17.43 23.07 -3.82
CA ALA A 164 16.94 23.92 -2.74
C ALA A 164 17.86 23.92 -1.51
N VAL A 165 18.43 22.76 -1.14
CA VAL A 165 19.41 22.67 -0.06
C VAL A 165 20.71 23.38 -0.44
N ALA A 166 21.23 23.17 -1.66
CA ALA A 166 22.44 23.87 -2.10
C ALA A 166 22.26 25.40 -2.08
N ASP A 167 21.13 25.90 -2.60
CA ASP A 167 20.79 27.32 -2.63
C ASP A 167 20.59 27.90 -1.23
N ALA A 168 20.06 27.11 -0.28
CA ALA A 168 19.86 27.52 1.11
C ALA A 168 21.17 27.79 1.87
N PHE A 169 22.29 27.20 1.43
CA PHE A 169 23.61 27.38 2.04
C PHE A 169 24.59 28.19 1.17
N ALA A 170 24.19 28.61 -0.04
CA ALA A 170 25.05 29.27 -1.02
C ALA A 170 25.62 30.63 -0.53
N SER A 171 24.89 31.36 0.32
CA SER A 171 25.30 32.68 0.84
C SER A 171 26.24 32.62 2.06
N GLY A 172 26.65 31.43 2.50
CA GLY A 172 27.48 31.24 3.71
C GLY A 172 26.71 31.35 5.03
N SER A 173 25.43 31.71 4.99
CA SER A 173 24.46 31.63 6.08
C SER A 173 23.23 30.86 5.61
N PHE A 174 22.51 30.22 6.53
CA PHE A 174 21.30 29.46 6.20
C PHE A 174 20.15 30.40 5.80
N ASN A 175 19.59 30.19 4.60
CA ASN A 175 18.39 30.85 4.10
C ASN A 175 17.28 29.83 3.85
N ALA A 176 16.14 29.96 4.54
CA ALA A 176 15.01 29.05 4.40
C ALA A 176 14.17 29.28 3.12
N GLY A 177 14.35 30.41 2.42
CA GLY A 177 13.56 30.78 1.23
C GLY A 177 13.54 29.70 0.15
N PRO A 178 14.70 29.21 -0.34
CA PRO A 178 14.76 28.17 -1.36
C PRO A 178 14.03 26.86 -0.97
N ILE A 179 14.07 26.48 0.32
CA ILE A 179 13.37 25.30 0.83
C ILE A 179 11.85 25.52 0.82
N ALA A 180 11.39 26.72 1.21
CA ALA A 180 9.98 27.07 1.18
C ALA A 180 9.43 27.08 -0.26
N ASP A 181 10.19 27.63 -1.21
CA ASP A 181 9.83 27.66 -2.63
C ASP A 181 9.76 26.26 -3.24
N ALA A 182 10.73 25.39 -2.91
CA ALA A 182 10.71 24.01 -3.34
C ALA A 182 9.50 23.24 -2.77
N SER A 183 9.19 23.46 -1.49
CA SER A 183 7.99 22.90 -0.85
C SER A 183 6.71 23.36 -1.55
N ALA A 184 6.58 24.66 -1.84
CA ALA A 184 5.43 25.21 -2.56
C ALA A 184 5.28 24.62 -3.98
N ARG A 185 6.40 24.42 -4.69
CA ARG A 185 6.40 23.75 -5.99
C ARG A 185 5.94 22.30 -5.88
N ILE A 186 6.45 21.55 -4.90
CA ILE A 186 6.04 20.16 -4.65
C ILE A 186 4.54 20.07 -4.31
N GLN A 187 4.00 21.03 -3.56
CA GLN A 187 2.57 21.09 -3.23
C GLN A 187 1.69 21.46 -4.43
N GLY A 188 2.14 22.37 -5.30
CA GLY A 188 1.42 22.77 -6.52
C GLY A 188 1.38 21.69 -7.61
N LEU A 189 2.14 20.62 -7.41
CA LEU A 189 2.41 19.55 -8.36
C LEU A 189 1.37 18.41 -8.29
N SER A 190 0.09 18.81 -8.24
CA SER A 190 -1.09 17.93 -8.10
C SER A 190 -1.19 16.83 -9.17
N ALA A 191 -0.64 17.05 -10.35
CA ALA A 191 -0.56 16.07 -11.43
C ALA A 191 0.24 14.81 -11.04
N TYR A 192 1.18 14.89 -10.10
CA TYR A 192 1.93 13.71 -9.64
C TYR A 192 1.14 12.81 -8.70
N ASN A 193 0.11 13.33 -8.01
CA ASN A 193 -0.84 12.48 -7.29
C ASN A 193 -1.57 11.55 -8.25
N LEU A 194 -1.80 11.97 -9.51
CA LEU A 194 -2.37 11.11 -10.54
C LEU A 194 -1.43 9.97 -10.94
N LEU A 195 -0.10 10.17 -10.91
CA LEU A 195 0.85 9.06 -11.16
C LEU A 195 0.75 7.99 -10.06
N ASN A 196 0.61 8.40 -8.80
CA ASN A 196 0.39 7.46 -7.69
C ASN A 196 -0.98 6.77 -7.75
N SER A 197 -1.96 7.32 -8.47
CA SER A 197 -3.25 6.66 -8.66
C SER A 197 -3.16 5.39 -9.51
N ILE A 198 -2.18 5.29 -10.43
CA ILE A 198 -2.05 4.15 -11.34
C ILE A 198 -1.81 2.83 -10.59
N PRO A 199 -0.76 2.69 -9.76
CA PRO A 199 -0.54 1.48 -8.98
C PRO A 199 -1.67 1.22 -7.98
N ALA A 200 -2.23 2.26 -7.35
CA ALA A 200 -3.37 2.14 -6.45
C ALA A 200 -4.61 1.51 -7.14
N LEU A 201 -4.91 1.96 -8.37
CA LEU A 201 -5.97 1.38 -9.19
C LEU A 201 -5.67 -0.06 -9.60
N MET A 202 -4.41 -0.40 -9.87
CA MET A 202 -4.03 -1.79 -10.17
C MET A 202 -4.20 -2.71 -8.96
N PHE A 203 -3.79 -2.29 -7.76
CA PHE A 203 -4.03 -3.02 -6.52
C PHE A 203 -5.52 -3.16 -6.24
N ALA A 204 -6.29 -2.08 -6.35
CA ALA A 204 -7.74 -2.10 -6.20
C ALA A 204 -8.41 -3.06 -7.19
N ALA A 205 -8.00 -3.05 -8.46
CA ALA A 205 -8.52 -3.95 -9.49
C ALA A 205 -8.17 -5.42 -9.20
N ALA A 206 -6.97 -5.67 -8.69
CA ALA A 206 -6.55 -7.01 -8.28
C ALA A 206 -7.39 -7.51 -7.10
N PHE A 207 -7.51 -6.72 -6.03
CA PHE A 207 -8.34 -7.06 -4.86
C PHE A 207 -9.81 -7.25 -5.23
N TYR A 208 -10.35 -6.44 -6.15
CA TYR A 208 -11.71 -6.61 -6.66
C TYR A 208 -11.90 -7.95 -7.40
N ARG A 209 -10.92 -8.35 -8.21
CA ARG A 209 -10.95 -9.67 -8.87
C ARG A 209 -10.90 -10.80 -7.86
N THR A 210 -10.03 -10.72 -6.86
CA THR A 210 -9.95 -11.69 -5.76
C THR A 210 -11.28 -11.79 -5.02
N TYR A 211 -11.88 -10.65 -4.67
CA TYR A 211 -13.20 -10.55 -4.04
C TYR A 211 -14.27 -11.27 -4.88
N LYS A 212 -14.33 -10.97 -6.19
CA LYS A 212 -15.30 -11.58 -7.10
C LYS A 212 -15.09 -13.09 -7.22
N HIS A 213 -13.84 -13.53 -7.31
CA HIS A 213 -13.50 -14.95 -7.40
C HIS A 213 -13.96 -15.74 -6.16
N ILE A 214 -13.69 -15.23 -4.96
CA ILE A 214 -14.13 -15.86 -3.71
C ILE A 214 -15.66 -15.96 -3.66
N ARG A 215 -16.36 -14.87 -4.00
CA ARG A 215 -17.82 -14.84 -3.98
C ARG A 215 -18.46 -15.83 -4.97
N GLN A 216 -17.82 -16.07 -6.11
CA GLN A 216 -18.32 -16.98 -7.14
C GLN A 216 -17.97 -18.44 -6.88
N THR A 217 -16.83 -18.72 -6.25
CA THR A 217 -16.25 -20.07 -6.19
C THR A 217 -16.38 -20.71 -4.81
N VAL A 218 -16.39 -19.91 -3.74
CA VAL A 218 -16.35 -20.39 -2.35
C VAL A 218 -17.71 -20.35 -1.66
N LYS A 219 -18.60 -19.42 -2.06
CA LYS A 219 -20.02 -19.42 -1.69
C LYS A 219 -20.83 -20.08 -2.81
N PRO A 220 -21.07 -21.40 -2.82
CA PRO A 220 -22.06 -21.94 -3.74
C PRO A 220 -23.41 -21.30 -3.37
N SER A 221 -24.02 -20.58 -4.31
CA SER A 221 -25.45 -20.32 -4.26
C SER A 221 -26.16 -21.66 -4.11
N PHE A 222 -27.01 -21.80 -3.08
CA PHE A 222 -27.83 -22.99 -2.88
C PHE A 222 -28.33 -23.56 -4.21
N PRO A 223 -28.23 -24.88 -4.46
CA PRO A 223 -28.73 -25.44 -5.70
C PRO A 223 -30.22 -25.09 -5.83
N ARG A 224 -30.62 -24.49 -6.96
CA ARG A 224 -32.03 -24.15 -7.27
C ARG A 224 -33.00 -25.33 -7.10
N SER A 225 -32.49 -26.56 -7.05
CA SER A 225 -33.28 -27.77 -6.77
C SER A 225 -33.89 -27.82 -5.37
N TRP A 226 -33.45 -26.98 -4.43
CA TRP A 226 -33.97 -26.93 -3.06
C TRP A 226 -35.06 -25.87 -2.83
N THR A 227 -35.37 -25.04 -3.85
CA THR A 227 -36.38 -23.97 -3.74
C THR A 227 -37.65 -24.22 -4.56
N MET A 228 -37.72 -25.32 -5.31
CA MET A 228 -38.99 -25.75 -5.92
C MET A 228 -39.73 -26.68 -4.95
N PRO A 229 -41.01 -26.41 -4.61
CA PRO A 229 -41.86 -27.42 -3.99
C PRO A 229 -41.84 -28.68 -4.85
N GLN A 230 -41.55 -29.84 -4.24
CA GLN A 230 -41.71 -31.10 -4.97
C GLN A 230 -43.15 -31.18 -5.47
N ALA A 231 -43.32 -31.26 -6.79
CA ALA A 231 -44.63 -31.49 -7.38
C ALA A 231 -45.18 -32.80 -6.82
N PRO A 232 -46.45 -32.84 -6.36
CA PRO A 232 -47.03 -34.05 -5.82
C PRO A 232 -46.95 -35.18 -6.86
N SER A 233 -46.41 -36.32 -6.45
CA SER A 233 -46.31 -37.52 -7.27
C SER A 233 -47.70 -37.96 -7.75
N PRO A 234 -47.88 -38.28 -9.04
CA PRO A 234 -49.18 -38.70 -9.57
C PRO A 234 -49.63 -40.01 -8.91
N PRO A 235 -50.94 -40.18 -8.65
CA PRO A 235 -51.47 -41.40 -8.06
C PRO A 235 -51.22 -42.59 -9.01
N SER A 236 -50.66 -43.65 -8.45
CA SER A 236 -50.42 -44.92 -9.15
C SER A 236 -51.75 -45.64 -9.46
N PRO A 237 -51.87 -46.26 -10.66
CA PRO A 237 -53.06 -47.02 -11.06
C PRO A 237 -53.21 -48.36 -10.33
#